data_AF-A0A3P3W9T8-F1
#
_entry.id   AF-A0A3P3W9T8-F1
#
_cell.length_a   1.000
_cell.length_b   1.000
_cell.length_c   1.000
_cell.angle_alpha   90.00
_cell.angle_beta   90.00
_cell.angle_gamma   90.00
#
_symmetry.space_group_name_H-M   'P 1'
#
loop_
_entity.id
_entity.type
_entity.pdbx_description
1 polymer ?
#
loop_
_entity_poly.entity_id
_entity_poly.type
_entity_poly.pdbx_seq_one_letter_code
_entity_poly.pdbx_strand_id
1 'polypeptide(L)'
;MNKLAENKSFANLTLIVSILLFLYWNVVQNFDMYRFVIVGALFEMTSIISVIAIFLIPLFLIVLIGVNKLKVLKQFYFALLIFAVLITLLFTIYM
;
A
#
# COMPACT_ATOMS: atom_id res chain seq x y z
N MET A 1 5.32 18.27 -17.48
CA MET A 1 4.50 17.14 -17.03
C MET A 1 5.43 15.99 -16.71
N ASN A 2 5.35 15.43 -15.50
CA ASN A 2 6.27 14.39 -15.08
C ASN A 2 5.91 13.08 -15.80
N LYS A 3 6.85 12.50 -16.58
CA LYS A 3 6.59 11.31 -17.42
C LYS A 3 6.02 10.13 -16.61
N LEU A 4 6.32 10.07 -15.30
CA LEU A 4 5.82 9.05 -14.38
C LEU A 4 4.30 9.13 -14.14
N ALA A 5 3.72 10.32 -14.08
CA ALA A 5 2.31 10.52 -13.75
C ALA A 5 1.34 10.12 -14.88
N GLU A 6 1.86 10.01 -16.09
CA GLU A 6 1.13 9.59 -17.29
C GLU A 6 1.50 8.17 -17.73
N ASN A 7 2.48 7.55 -17.06
CA ASN A 7 2.91 6.20 -17.38
C ASN A 7 1.90 5.17 -16.86
N LYS A 8 1.13 4.59 -17.78
CA LYS A 8 0.12 3.57 -17.47
C LYS A 8 0.71 2.32 -16.81
N SER A 9 1.91 1.89 -17.21
CA SER A 9 2.56 0.71 -16.64
C SER A 9 2.91 0.96 -15.17
N PHE A 10 3.51 2.11 -14.88
CA PHE A 10 3.83 2.51 -13.52
C PHE A 10 2.56 2.64 -12.66
N ALA A 11 1.51 3.29 -13.18
CA ALA A 11 0.25 3.47 -12.47
C ALA A 11 -0.45 2.14 -12.15
N ASN A 12 -0.44 1.19 -13.09
CA ASN A 12 -0.97 -0.15 -12.88
C ASN A 12 -0.14 -0.92 -11.86
N LEU A 13 1.20 -0.84 -11.91
CA LEU A 13 2.09 -1.47 -10.95
C LEU A 13 1.83 -0.94 -9.54
N THR A 14 1.72 0.38 -9.37
CA THR A 14 1.39 0.97 -8.06
C THR A 14 0.05 0.48 -7.54
N LEU A 15 -0.97 0.39 -8.40
CA LEU A 15 -2.28 -0.14 -8.01
C LEU A 15 -2.20 -1.62 -7.59
N ILE A 16 -1.49 -2.46 -8.35
CA ILE A 16 -1.30 -3.88 -8.03
C ILE A 16 -0.59 -4.03 -6.68
N VAL A 17 0.50 -3.29 -6.44
CA VAL A 17 1.22 -3.32 -5.16
C VAL A 17 0.31 -2.89 -4.01
N SER A 18 -0.53 -1.87 -4.23
CA SER A 18 -1.50 -1.42 -3.22
C SER A 18 -2.51 -2.52 -2.86
N ILE A 19 -3.02 -3.22 -3.87
CA ILE A 19 -3.95 -4.36 -3.68
C ILE A 19 -3.26 -5.52 -2.94
N LEU A 20 -2.02 -5.85 -3.30
CA LEU A 20 -1.26 -6.91 -2.64
C LEU A 20 -1.00 -6.59 -1.16
N LEU A 21 -0.64 -5.34 -0.85
CA LEU A 21 -0.49 -4.90 0.54
C LEU A 21 -1.82 -4.99 1.30
N PHE A 22 -2.93 -4.61 0.67
CA PHE A 22 -4.26 -4.71 1.28
C PHE A 22 -4.64 -6.15 1.61
N LEU A 23 -4.41 -7.07 0.67
CA LEU A 23 -4.64 -8.50 0.86
C LEU A 23 -3.72 -9.09 1.93
N TYR A 24 -2.43 -8.75 1.89
CA TYR A 24 -1.45 -9.19 2.89
C TYR A 24 -1.91 -8.83 4.31
N TRP A 25 -2.26 -7.56 4.54
CA TRP A 25 -2.71 -7.12 5.86
C TRP A 25 -4.07 -7.71 6.25
N ASN A 26 -5.00 -7.90 5.31
CA ASN A 26 -6.23 -8.62 5.61
C ASN A 26 -5.96 -10.06 6.09
N VAL A 27 -5.02 -10.78 5.46
CA VAL A 27 -4.66 -12.13 5.90
C VAL A 27 -4.01 -12.10 7.28
N VAL A 28 -3.08 -11.18 7.53
CA VAL A 28 -2.45 -10.97 8.85
C VAL A 28 -3.50 -10.74 9.94
N GLN A 29 -4.55 -9.98 9.65
CA GLN A 29 -5.59 -9.64 10.63
C GLN A 29 -6.54 -10.80 10.94
N ASN A 30 -6.77 -11.69 9.97
CA ASN A 30 -7.77 -12.76 10.09
C ASN A 30 -7.16 -14.13 10.41
N PHE A 31 -5.83 -14.28 10.30
CA PHE A 31 -5.14 -15.54 10.54
C PHE A 31 -4.07 -15.39 11.62
N ASP A 32 -4.02 -16.37 12.54
CA ASP A 32 -2.94 -16.46 13.53
C ASP A 32 -1.64 -16.89 12.83
N MET A 33 -0.81 -15.90 12.52
CA MET A 33 0.49 -16.08 11.85
C MET A 33 1.48 -16.89 12.69
N TYR A 34 1.33 -16.88 14.03
CA TYR A 34 2.23 -17.58 14.95
C TYR A 34 1.87 -19.06 15.10
N ARG A 35 0.70 -19.47 14.61
CA ARG A 35 0.30 -20.88 14.59
C ARG A 35 1.25 -21.77 13.79
N PHE A 36 1.90 -21.22 12.76
CA PHE A 36 2.86 -21.95 11.93
C PHE A 36 4.22 -21.25 11.95
N VAL A 37 5.27 -21.96 12.40
CA VAL A 37 6.63 -21.39 12.59
C VAL A 37 7.17 -20.70 11.33
N ILE A 38 6.98 -21.32 10.16
CA ILE A 38 7.46 -20.75 8.88
C ILE A 38 6.69 -19.47 8.53
N VAL A 39 5.37 -19.47 8.73
CA VAL A 39 4.51 -18.31 8.41
C VAL A 39 4.80 -17.15 9.36
N GLY A 40 4.99 -17.43 10.65
CA GLY A 40 5.38 -16.43 11.65
C GLY A 40 6.73 -15.78 11.34
N ALA A 41 7.74 -16.58 10.97
CA ALA A 41 9.05 -16.05 10.59
C ALA A 41 8.98 -15.16 9.33
N LEU A 42 8.24 -15.60 8.30
CA LEU A 42 8.02 -14.78 7.10
C LEU A 42 7.26 -13.49 7.41
N PHE A 43 6.26 -13.56 8.30
CA PHE A 43 5.51 -12.39 8.75
C PHE A 43 6.43 -11.38 9.45
N GLU A 44 7.28 -11.80 10.39
CA GLU A 44 8.21 -10.88 11.06
C GLU A 44 9.15 -10.18 10.09
N MET A 45 9.70 -10.89 9.11
CA MET A 45 10.60 -10.31 8.10
C MET A 45 9.88 -9.33 7.16
N THR A 46 8.62 -9.62 6.80
CA THR A 46 7.88 -8.86 5.78
C THR A 46 7.02 -7.74 6.37
N SER A 47 6.60 -7.86 7.63
CA SER A 47 5.71 -6.92 8.30
C SER A 47 6.32 -5.52 8.34
N ILE A 48 7.55 -5.38 8.82
CA ILE A 48 8.25 -4.09 8.89
C ILE A 48 8.34 -3.42 7.51
N ILE A 49 8.76 -4.18 6.49
CA ILE A 49 8.87 -3.67 5.12
C ILE A 49 7.50 -3.22 4.60
N SER A 50 6.46 -4.01 4.86
CA SER A 50 5.10 -3.69 4.43
C SER A 50 4.57 -2.43 5.14
N VAL A 51 4.81 -2.26 6.45
CA VAL A 51 4.43 -1.05 7.20
C VAL A 51 5.11 0.18 6.60
N ILE A 52 6.42 0.10 6.35
CA ILE A 52 7.16 1.19 5.70
C ILE A 52 6.52 1.53 4.36
N ALA A 53 6.21 0.53 3.53
CA ALA A 53 5.59 0.75 2.23
C ALA A 53 4.21 1.43 2.34
N ILE A 54 3.39 1.06 3.33
CA ILE A 54 2.06 1.64 3.57
C ILE A 54 2.14 3.13 3.90
N PHE A 55 3.22 3.62 4.50
CA PHE A 55 3.37 5.05 4.78
C PHE A 55 4.13 5.79 3.67
N LEU A 56 5.17 5.18 3.10
CA LEU A 56 6.01 5.86 2.09
C LEU A 56 5.30 6.02 0.74
N ILE A 57 4.61 4.97 0.27
CA ILE A 57 3.97 4.96 -1.05
C ILE A 57 2.85 6.02 -1.14
N PRO A 58 1.89 6.14 -0.21
CA PRO A 58 0.87 7.18 -0.32
C PRO A 58 1.46 8.59 -0.22
N LEU A 59 2.51 8.79 0.58
CA LEU A 59 3.20 10.09 0.65
C LEU A 59 3.84 10.44 -0.70
N PHE A 60 4.51 9.48 -1.33
CA PHE A 60 5.03 9.63 -2.69
C PHE A 60 3.90 9.94 -3.70
N LEU A 61 2.75 9.26 -3.60
CA LEU A 61 1.60 9.50 -4.48
C LEU A 61 1.01 10.90 -4.30
N ILE A 62 0.86 11.38 -3.05
CA ILE A 62 0.39 12.74 -2.76
C ILE A 62 1.31 13.78 -3.40
N VAL A 63 2.64 13.62 -3.22
CA VAL A 63 3.63 14.52 -3.83
C VAL A 63 3.55 14.46 -5.36
N LEU A 64 3.48 13.27 -5.94
CA LEU A 64 3.36 13.08 -7.39
C LEU A 64 2.11 13.77 -7.93
N ILE A 65 0.97 13.64 -7.25
CA ILE A 65 -0.29 14.26 -7.63
C ILE A 65 -0.23 15.79 -7.51
N GLY A 66 0.33 16.30 -6.41
CA GLY A 66 0.49 17.73 -6.15
C GLY A 66 1.36 18.42 -7.20
N VAL A 67 2.54 17.84 -7.50
CA VAL A 67 3.48 18.38 -8.50
C VAL A 67 2.87 18.38 -9.90
N ASN A 68 2.01 17.41 -10.23
CA ASN A 68 1.32 17.34 -11.52
C ASN A 68 -0.03 18.07 -11.53
N LYS A 69 -0.33 18.91 -10.52
CA LYS A 69 -1.56 19.73 -10.44
C LYS A 69 -2.83 18.90 -10.64
N LEU A 70 -2.91 17.73 -10.00
CA LEU A 70 -4.04 16.79 -10.09
C LEU A 70 -4.24 16.14 -11.48
N LYS A 71 -3.37 16.41 -12.46
CA LYS A 71 -3.41 15.80 -13.80
C LYS A 71 -2.62 14.49 -13.81
N VAL A 72 -3.13 13.48 -13.11
CA VAL A 72 -2.54 12.13 -13.07
C VAL A 72 -3.55 11.06 -13.48
N LEU A 73 -3.05 9.86 -13.77
CA LEU A 73 -3.88 8.70 -14.07
C LEU A 73 -4.79 8.29 -12.89
N LYS A 74 -6.01 7.82 -13.20
CA LYS A 74 -7.04 7.45 -12.21
C LYS A 74 -6.57 6.37 -11.22
N GLN A 75 -5.69 5.47 -11.66
CA GLN A 75 -5.13 4.39 -10.85
C GLN A 75 -4.40 4.90 -9.61
N PHE A 76 -3.75 6.07 -9.67
CA PHE A 76 -3.07 6.64 -8.50
C PHE A 76 -4.07 7.11 -7.43
N TYR A 77 -5.24 7.60 -7.84
CA TYR A 77 -6.31 7.95 -6.90
C TYR A 77 -6.92 6.71 -6.25
N PHE A 78 -7.14 5.63 -7.02
CA PHE A 78 -7.59 4.36 -6.45
C PHE A 78 -6.55 3.75 -5.50
N ALA A 79 -5.26 3.80 -5.85
CA ALA A 79 -4.18 3.37 -4.97
C ALA A 79 -4.18 4.16 -3.65
N LEU A 80 -4.33 5.48 -3.70
CA LEU A 80 -4.45 6.31 -2.50
C LEU A 80 -5.65 5.94 -1.64
N LEU A 81 -6.80 5.68 -2.25
CA LEU A 81 -8.00 5.24 -1.53
C LEU A 81 -7.76 3.91 -0.81
N ILE A 82 -7.10 2.94 -1.46
CA ILE A 82 -6.71 1.68 -0.84
C ILE A 82 -5.79 1.93 0.35
N PHE A 83 -4.76 2.77 0.21
CA PHE A 83 -3.87 3.10 1.33
C PHE A 83 -4.60 3.80 2.47
N ALA A 84 -5.56 4.69 2.20
CA ALA A 84 -6.34 5.34 3.25
C ALA A 84 -7.14 4.31 4.09
N VAL A 85 -7.78 3.36 3.42
CA VAL A 85 -8.48 2.24 4.10
C VAL A 85 -7.49 1.40 4.90
N LEU A 86 -6.35 1.06 4.31
CA LEU A 86 -5.35 0.18 4.91
C LEU A 86 -4.67 0.81 6.13
N ILE A 87 -4.39 2.12 6.09
CA ILE A 87 -3.92 2.89 7.25
C ILE A 87 -4.98 2.89 8.35
N THR A 88 -6.25 3.11 8.01
CA THR A 88 -7.35 3.06 9.00
C THR A 88 -7.43 1.68 9.66
N LEU A 89 -7.32 0.61 8.86
CA LEU A 89 -7.32 -0.77 9.35
C LEU A 89 -6.15 -1.08 10.28
N LEU A 90 -4.98 -0.50 10.04
CA LEU A 90 -3.84 -0.63 10.96
C LEU A 90 -4.14 0.02 12.31
N PHE A 91 -4.69 1.24 12.32
CA PHE A 91 -4.97 1.95 13.56
C PHE A 91 -6.13 1.37 14.38
N THR A 92 -7.11 0.73 13.73
CA THR A 92 -8.22 0.06 14.45
C THR A 92 -7.82 -1.18 15.23
N ILE A 93 -6.60 -1.71 15.03
CA ILE A 93 -6.13 -2.92 15.74
C ILE A 93 -5.26 -2.58 16.94
N TYR A 94 -4.66 -1.39 16.95
CA TYR A 94 -3.77 -0.92 18.01
C TYR A 94 -4.47 0.01 19.02
N MET A 95 -5.79 0.22 18.92
CA MET A 95 -6.65 0.85 19.94
C MET A 95 -7.57 -0.19 20.57
#